data_AF-A0A7V9JDN4-F1
#
_entry.id   AF-A0A7V9JDN4-F1
#
_cell.length_a   1.000
_cell.length_b   1.000
_cell.length_c   1.000
_cell.angle_alpha   90.00
_cell.angle_beta   90.00
_cell.angle_gamma   90.00
#
_symmetry.space_group_name_H-M   'P 1'
#
loop_
_entity.id
_entity.type
_entity.pdbx_description
1 polymer ?
#
loop_
_entity_poly.entity_id
_entity_poly.type
_entity_poly.pdbx_seq_one_letter_code
_entity_poly.pdbx_strand_id
1 'polypeptide(L)'
;HIPDETSWLFELVNWIGTTLVAAAVTVTFGLLFLVLRQPVAAVLTLLTFPLRLLNSVLKAIFDSPRPSEAVVRVTEIADGLGFPSGHAMGAMLLYGMLFILAPRLTASRPLQVAFRIAAMTTIILAGVSRIYVGAHWPSDVLGGYLWGLITLLGAGMAVRFCLRQTRIGRSQG
;
A
#
# COMPACT_ATOMS: atom_id res chain seq x y z
N HIS A 1 -17.64 -7.58 -24.30
CA HIS A 1 -17.19 -8.88 -23.74
C HIS A 1 -15.69 -8.85 -23.48
N ILE A 2 -15.24 -9.26 -22.30
CA ILE A 2 -13.83 -9.65 -22.07
C ILE A 2 -13.69 -11.05 -22.69
N PRO A 3 -12.69 -11.32 -23.54
CA PRO A 3 -12.42 -12.68 -24.00
C PRO A 3 -12.15 -13.59 -22.79
N ASP A 4 -12.74 -14.78 -22.73
CA ASP A 4 -12.62 -15.73 -21.59
C ASP A 4 -11.16 -15.96 -21.17
N GLU A 5 -10.22 -15.82 -22.09
CA GLU A 5 -8.77 -15.99 -21.91
C GLU A 5 -8.11 -14.94 -20.99
N THR A 6 -8.75 -13.78 -20.81
CA THR A 6 -8.25 -12.66 -19.96
C THR A 6 -9.08 -12.41 -18.69
N SER A 7 -10.09 -13.26 -18.46
CA SER A 7 -10.96 -13.22 -17.26
C SER A 7 -10.16 -13.33 -15.96
N TRP A 8 -9.23 -14.27 -15.87
CA TRP A 8 -8.38 -14.48 -14.69
C TRP A 8 -7.47 -13.29 -14.41
N LEU A 9 -6.96 -12.60 -15.45
CA LEU A 9 -6.17 -11.38 -15.30
C LEU A 9 -7.02 -10.27 -14.71
N PHE A 10 -8.25 -10.13 -15.20
CA PHE A 10 -9.21 -9.16 -14.70
C PHE A 10 -9.59 -9.42 -13.24
N GLU A 11 -9.84 -10.68 -12.88
CA GLU A 11 -10.11 -11.08 -11.50
C GLU A 11 -8.92 -10.85 -10.57
N LEU A 12 -7.71 -11.19 -11.01
CA LEU A 12 -6.47 -10.93 -10.27
C LEU A 12 -6.25 -9.42 -10.05
N VAL A 13 -6.48 -8.62 -11.08
CA VAL A 13 -6.40 -7.14 -11.07
C VAL A 13 -7.39 -6.56 -10.06
N ASN A 14 -8.62 -7.08 -10.01
CA ASN A 14 -9.62 -6.66 -9.03
C ASN A 14 -9.21 -7.06 -7.60
N TRP A 15 -8.77 -8.31 -7.40
CA TRP A 15 -8.40 -8.83 -6.09
C TRP A 15 -7.24 -8.08 -5.43
N ILE A 16 -6.13 -7.88 -6.15
CA ILE A 16 -4.91 -7.22 -5.64
C ILE A 16 -5.21 -5.79 -5.17
N GLY A 17 -6.19 -5.13 -5.79
CA GLY A 17 -6.55 -3.75 -5.48
C GLY A 17 -7.46 -3.58 -4.27
N THR A 18 -8.28 -4.58 -3.94
CA THR A 18 -9.40 -4.34 -3.02
C THR A 18 -8.95 -3.91 -1.62
N THR A 19 -9.71 -2.96 -1.04
CA THR A 19 -9.55 -2.53 0.34
C THR A 19 -9.68 -3.70 1.32
N LEU A 20 -10.51 -4.71 1.00
CA LEU A 20 -10.70 -5.91 1.80
C LEU A 20 -9.42 -6.75 1.88
N VAL A 21 -8.78 -7.03 0.74
CA VAL A 21 -7.51 -7.78 0.74
C VAL A 21 -6.44 -7.01 1.50
N ALA A 22 -6.32 -5.70 1.28
CA ALA A 22 -5.39 -4.87 2.02
C ALA A 22 -5.66 -4.92 3.53
N ALA A 23 -6.91 -4.81 3.97
CA ALA A 23 -7.29 -4.92 5.38
C ALA A 23 -6.94 -6.29 5.97
N ALA A 24 -7.26 -7.37 5.25
CA ALA A 24 -6.98 -8.73 5.68
C ALA A 24 -5.47 -8.97 5.82
N VAL A 25 -4.66 -8.50 4.86
CA VAL A 25 -3.20 -8.58 4.93
C VAL A 25 -2.66 -7.74 6.08
N THR A 26 -3.14 -6.51 6.27
CA THR A 26 -2.74 -5.65 7.40
C THR A 26 -3.02 -6.33 8.74
N VAL A 27 -4.22 -6.88 8.94
CA VAL A 27 -4.59 -7.57 10.18
C VAL A 27 -3.75 -8.84 10.35
N THR A 28 -3.61 -9.65 9.31
CA THR A 28 -2.87 -10.92 9.37
C THR A 28 -1.41 -10.69 9.76
N PHE A 29 -0.70 -9.78 9.09
CA PHE A 29 0.69 -9.49 9.43
C PHE A 29 0.82 -8.72 10.75
N GLY A 30 -0.13 -7.84 11.08
CA GLY A 30 -0.19 -7.19 12.38
C GLY A 30 -0.26 -8.20 13.52
N LEU A 31 -1.21 -9.14 13.45
CA LEU A 31 -1.36 -10.23 14.42
C LEU A 31 -0.15 -11.17 14.43
N LEU A 32 0.39 -11.51 13.26
CA LEU A 32 1.62 -12.32 13.16
C LEU A 32 2.76 -11.66 13.92
N PHE A 33 3.00 -10.36 13.73
CA PHE A 33 4.05 -9.66 14.48
C PHE A 33 3.78 -9.59 15.98
N LEU A 34 2.51 -9.57 16.42
CA LEU A 34 2.18 -9.70 17.86
C LEU A 34 2.52 -11.10 18.39
N VAL A 35 2.19 -12.17 17.66
CA VAL A 35 2.52 -13.56 18.03
C VAL A 35 4.04 -13.76 18.07
N LEU A 36 4.78 -13.17 17.12
CA LEU A 36 6.24 -13.17 17.08
C LEU A 36 6.88 -12.25 18.14
N ARG A 37 6.08 -11.62 19.02
CA ARG A 37 6.50 -10.68 20.07
C ARG A 37 7.29 -9.48 19.55
N GLN A 38 6.87 -8.95 18.41
CA GLN A 38 7.43 -7.77 17.77
C GLN A 38 6.41 -6.62 17.73
N PRO A 39 6.04 -6.04 18.89
CA PRO A 39 4.94 -5.07 18.98
C PRO A 39 5.17 -3.82 18.11
N VAL A 40 6.42 -3.37 17.96
CA VAL A 40 6.75 -2.23 17.08
C VAL A 40 6.44 -2.56 15.61
N ALA A 41 6.76 -3.76 15.15
CA ALA A 41 6.48 -4.19 13.78
C ALA A 41 4.97 -4.36 13.55
N ALA A 42 4.24 -4.86 14.56
CA ALA A 42 2.79 -4.93 14.53
C ALA A 42 2.15 -3.54 14.41
N VAL A 43 2.52 -2.59 15.27
CA VAL A 43 2.00 -1.21 15.23
C VAL A 43 2.31 -0.55 13.89
N LEU A 44 3.56 -0.65 13.41
CA LEU A 44 3.96 -0.11 12.12
C LEU A 44 3.12 -0.67 10.96
N THR A 45 2.83 -1.98 10.98
CA THR A 45 2.01 -2.64 9.97
C THR A 45 0.55 -2.20 10.07
N LEU A 46 -0.02 -2.20 11.27
CA LEU A 46 -1.43 -1.82 11.51
C LEU A 46 -1.69 -0.35 11.15
N LEU A 47 -0.74 0.55 11.39
CA LEU A 47 -0.85 1.97 11.06
C LEU A 47 -0.93 2.23 9.54
N THR A 48 -0.48 1.31 8.69
CA THR A 48 -0.52 1.51 7.22
C THR A 48 -1.95 1.69 6.70
N PHE A 49 -2.95 1.07 7.35
CA PHE A 49 -4.34 1.16 6.90
C PHE A 49 -4.99 2.53 7.15
N PRO A 50 -5.01 3.08 8.39
CA PRO A 50 -5.56 4.42 8.63
C PRO A 50 -4.77 5.53 7.94
N LEU A 51 -3.46 5.36 7.71
CA LEU A 51 -2.64 6.34 6.97
C LEU A 51 -3.11 6.55 5.52
N ARG A 52 -3.91 5.63 4.95
CA ARG A 52 -4.53 5.81 3.64
C ARG A 52 -5.49 6.99 3.61
N LEU A 53 -6.03 7.43 4.75
CA LEU A 53 -6.90 8.61 4.83
C LEU A 53 -6.17 9.91 4.43
N LEU A 54 -4.83 9.94 4.52
CA LEU A 54 -4.03 11.05 4.04
C LEU A 54 -4.08 11.21 2.51
N ASN A 55 -4.60 10.21 1.79
CA ASN A 55 -4.85 10.31 0.35
C ASN A 55 -5.93 11.38 0.05
N SER A 56 -6.95 11.47 0.90
CA SER A 56 -8.06 12.42 0.74
C SER A 56 -7.62 13.87 0.76
N VAL A 57 -6.54 14.19 1.48
CA VAL A 57 -5.96 15.53 1.54
C VAL A 57 -5.49 15.99 0.17
N LEU A 58 -4.68 15.16 -0.52
CA LEU A 58 -4.20 15.50 -1.86
C LEU A 58 -5.31 15.45 -2.90
N LYS A 59 -6.29 14.55 -2.73
CA LYS A 59 -7.48 14.54 -3.60
C LYS A 59 -8.18 15.89 -3.56
N ALA A 60 -8.48 16.40 -2.37
CA ALA A 60 -9.16 17.69 -2.21
C ALA A 60 -8.35 18.89 -2.76
N ILE A 61 -7.02 18.80 -2.79
CA ILE A 61 -6.16 19.87 -3.30
C ILE A 61 -6.12 19.88 -4.84
N PHE A 62 -5.97 18.71 -5.47
CA PHE A 62 -5.72 18.63 -6.91
C PHE A 62 -7.00 18.51 -7.75
N ASP A 63 -8.09 17.98 -7.19
CA ASP A 63 -9.40 17.88 -7.84
C ASP A 63 -9.36 17.28 -9.27
N SER A 64 -8.40 16.37 -9.50
CA SER A 64 -8.10 15.87 -10.84
C SER A 64 -9.19 14.92 -11.35
N PRO A 65 -9.70 15.09 -12.59
CA PRO A 65 -10.70 14.20 -13.16
C PRO A 65 -10.10 12.84 -13.54
N ARG A 66 -10.92 11.79 -13.43
CA ARG A 66 -10.56 10.43 -13.86
C ARG A 66 -10.63 10.28 -15.39
N PRO A 67 -9.98 9.25 -15.97
CA PRO A 67 -10.23 8.88 -17.36
C PRO A 67 -11.71 8.55 -17.57
N SER A 68 -12.26 8.95 -18.73
CA SER A 68 -13.63 8.64 -19.14
C SER A 68 -13.67 7.63 -20.28
N GLU A 69 -14.82 6.98 -20.46
CA GLU A 69 -15.06 6.05 -21.58
C GLU A 69 -14.85 6.69 -22.96
N ALA A 70 -14.91 8.02 -23.05
CA ALA A 70 -14.63 8.75 -24.27
C ALA A 70 -13.16 8.66 -24.71
N VAL A 71 -12.23 8.34 -23.81
CA VAL A 71 -10.78 8.37 -24.06
C VAL A 71 -10.12 7.02 -23.84
N VAL A 72 -10.61 6.20 -22.90
CA VAL A 72 -10.09 4.88 -22.59
C VAL A 72 -11.22 3.90 -22.32
N ARG A 73 -10.95 2.59 -22.46
CA ARG A 73 -11.90 1.57 -22.01
C ARG A 73 -11.96 1.58 -20.48
N VAL A 74 -13.11 1.96 -19.92
CA VAL A 74 -13.37 1.87 -18.48
C VAL A 74 -14.08 0.54 -18.19
N THR A 75 -13.60 -0.19 -17.20
CA THR A 75 -14.18 -1.46 -16.77
C THR A 75 -14.50 -1.50 -15.28
N GLU A 76 -14.05 -0.49 -14.54
CA GLU A 76 -14.38 -0.26 -13.14
C GLU A 76 -14.72 1.22 -12.96
N ILE A 77 -15.99 1.51 -12.70
CA ILE A 77 -16.45 2.87 -12.39
C ILE A 77 -16.12 3.13 -10.92
N ALA A 78 -15.18 4.04 -10.69
CA ALA A 78 -14.81 4.48 -9.36
C ALA A 78 -15.28 5.92 -9.16
N ASP A 79 -16.11 6.14 -8.14
CA ASP A 79 -16.55 7.49 -7.79
C ASP A 79 -15.41 8.34 -7.22
N GLY A 80 -15.55 9.66 -7.35
CA GLY A 80 -14.64 10.66 -6.80
C GLY A 80 -13.38 10.93 -7.65
N LEU A 81 -12.41 11.61 -7.03
CA LEU A 81 -11.29 12.25 -7.72
C LEU A 81 -10.20 11.26 -8.18
N GLY A 82 -9.47 11.61 -9.24
CA GLY A 82 -8.40 10.82 -9.84
C GLY A 82 -7.11 10.89 -9.03
N PHE A 83 -6.45 12.04 -9.00
CA PHE A 83 -5.15 12.20 -8.36
C PHE A 83 -5.23 12.34 -6.83
N PRO A 84 -4.36 11.69 -6.04
CA PRO A 84 -3.52 10.53 -6.41
C PRO A 84 -4.31 9.22 -6.27
N SER A 85 -3.79 8.14 -6.86
CA SER A 85 -4.40 6.81 -6.74
C SER A 85 -4.28 6.28 -5.31
N GLY A 86 -5.43 6.05 -4.66
CA GLY A 86 -5.50 5.48 -3.30
C GLY A 86 -5.12 4.00 -3.24
N HIS A 87 -5.25 3.28 -4.36
CA HIS A 87 -4.80 1.89 -4.48
C HIS A 87 -3.27 1.81 -4.54
N ALA A 88 -2.65 2.63 -5.40
CA ALA A 88 -1.21 2.73 -5.51
C ALA A 88 -0.57 3.20 -4.19
N MET A 89 -1.15 4.21 -3.54
CA MET A 89 -0.70 4.66 -2.21
C MET A 89 -0.83 3.57 -1.15
N GLY A 90 -2.00 2.90 -1.08
CA GLY A 90 -2.24 1.85 -0.11
C GLY A 90 -1.30 0.66 -0.27
N ALA A 91 -1.04 0.24 -1.51
CA ALA A 91 -0.09 -0.82 -1.82
C ALA A 91 1.33 -0.43 -1.41
N MET A 92 1.78 0.79 -1.73
CA MET A 92 3.08 1.30 -1.30
C MET A 92 3.22 1.32 0.23
N LEU A 93 2.19 1.78 0.96
CA LEU A 93 2.19 1.80 2.42
C LEU A 93 2.33 0.39 3.02
N LEU A 94 1.43 -0.53 2.63
CA LEU A 94 1.37 -1.86 3.22
C LEU A 94 2.53 -2.74 2.78
N TYR A 95 2.68 -2.96 1.47
CA TYR A 95 3.69 -3.87 0.96
C TYR A 95 5.09 -3.26 1.05
N GLY A 96 5.23 -1.93 1.01
CA GLY A 96 6.50 -1.26 1.32
C GLY A 96 6.91 -1.44 2.79
N MET A 97 5.95 -1.41 3.72
CA MET A 97 6.22 -1.76 5.13
C MET A 97 6.66 -3.22 5.26
N LEU A 98 5.97 -4.16 4.63
CA LEU A 98 6.33 -5.58 4.66
C LEU A 98 7.70 -5.84 4.01
N PHE A 99 8.03 -5.12 2.93
CA PHE A 99 9.36 -5.15 2.31
C PHE A 99 10.46 -4.77 3.30
N ILE A 100 10.26 -3.68 4.06
CA ILE A 100 11.19 -3.21 5.09
C ILE A 100 11.29 -4.22 6.23
N LEU A 101 10.16 -4.81 6.63
CA LEU A 101 10.06 -5.77 7.73
C LEU A 101 10.40 -7.22 7.33
N ALA A 102 10.78 -7.51 6.09
CA ALA A 102 11.13 -8.87 5.66
C ALA A 102 12.17 -9.58 6.58
N PRO A 103 13.24 -8.92 7.07
CA PRO A 103 14.19 -9.54 8.00
C PRO A 103 13.60 -9.89 9.37
N ARG A 104 12.42 -9.35 9.71
CA ARG A 104 11.69 -9.63 10.94
C ARG A 104 10.79 -10.86 10.84
N LEU A 105 10.49 -11.29 9.61
CA LEU A 105 9.67 -12.48 9.34
C LEU A 105 10.51 -13.74 9.24
N THR A 106 11.77 -13.63 8.81
CA THR A 106 12.65 -14.79 8.64
C THR A 106 14.13 -14.40 8.69
N ALA A 107 14.95 -15.31 9.23
CA ALA A 107 16.41 -15.19 9.20
C ALA A 107 17.02 -15.62 7.85
N SER A 108 16.27 -16.35 7.01
CA SER A 108 16.76 -16.88 5.73
C SER A 108 16.87 -15.79 4.67
N ARG A 109 18.10 -15.49 4.24
CA ARG A 109 18.40 -14.49 3.20
C ARG A 109 17.62 -14.75 1.89
N PRO A 110 17.60 -15.98 1.32
CA PRO A 110 16.78 -16.26 0.13
C PRO A 110 15.31 -15.95 0.34
N LEU A 111 14.75 -16.31 1.50
CA LEU A 111 13.34 -16.07 1.77
C LEU A 111 13.03 -14.57 1.94
N GLN A 112 13.94 -13.81 2.57
CA GLN A 112 13.82 -12.34 2.64
C GLN A 112 13.79 -11.71 1.24
N VAL A 113 14.65 -12.17 0.33
CA VAL A 113 14.69 -11.68 -1.06
C VAL A 113 13.39 -12.03 -1.78
N ALA A 114 12.91 -13.26 -1.65
CA ALA A 114 11.64 -13.68 -2.25
C ALA A 114 10.46 -12.83 -1.75
N PHE A 115 10.37 -12.59 -0.43
CA PHE A 115 9.35 -11.70 0.14
C PHE A 115 9.43 -10.28 -0.40
N ARG A 116 10.63 -9.73 -0.53
CA ARG A 116 10.85 -8.38 -1.07
C ARG A 116 10.46 -8.27 -2.54
N ILE A 117 10.79 -9.28 -3.34
CA ILE A 117 10.37 -9.35 -4.75
C ILE A 117 8.84 -9.40 -4.80
N ALA A 118 8.19 -10.30 -4.05
CA ALA A 118 6.74 -10.41 -4.02
C ALA A 118 6.06 -9.09 -3.62
N ALA A 119 6.57 -8.42 -2.58
CA ALA A 119 6.07 -7.12 -2.15
C ALA A 119 6.21 -6.06 -3.25
N MET A 120 7.38 -5.95 -3.89
CA MET A 120 7.63 -5.00 -4.98
C MET A 120 6.72 -5.27 -6.19
N THR A 121 6.61 -6.54 -6.60
CA THR A 121 5.72 -6.95 -7.68
C THR A 121 4.27 -6.57 -7.36
N THR A 122 3.82 -6.80 -6.13
CA THR A 122 2.46 -6.43 -5.71
C THR A 122 2.23 -4.92 -5.76
N ILE A 123 3.20 -4.10 -5.34
CA ILE A 123 3.13 -2.64 -5.45
C ILE A 123 2.92 -2.24 -6.90
N ILE A 124 3.76 -2.74 -7.82
CA ILE A 124 3.71 -2.39 -9.25
C ILE A 124 2.38 -2.84 -9.86
N LEU A 125 1.98 -4.08 -9.61
CA LEU A 125 0.73 -4.64 -10.15
C LEU A 125 -0.49 -3.88 -9.62
N ALA A 126 -0.49 -3.44 -8.37
CA ALA A 126 -1.61 -2.69 -7.80
C ALA A 126 -1.85 -1.33 -8.48
N GLY A 127 -0.82 -0.67 -9.02
CA GLY A 127 -1.03 0.55 -9.81
C GLY A 127 -1.28 0.27 -11.28
N VAL A 128 -0.57 -0.69 -11.88
CA VAL A 128 -0.80 -1.09 -13.29
C VAL A 128 -2.24 -1.57 -13.48
N SER A 129 -2.79 -2.30 -12.51
CA SER A 129 -4.19 -2.75 -12.52
C SER A 129 -5.17 -1.59 -12.67
N ARG A 130 -4.89 -0.42 -12.07
CA ARG A 130 -5.76 0.76 -12.11
C ARG A 130 -5.70 1.49 -13.45
N ILE A 131 -4.56 1.44 -14.12
CA ILE A 131 -4.40 1.93 -15.49
C ILE A 131 -5.15 1.00 -16.45
N TYR A 132 -4.97 -0.32 -16.26
CA TYR A 132 -5.58 -1.35 -17.10
C TYR A 132 -7.11 -1.30 -17.10
N VAL A 133 -7.74 -1.08 -15.94
CA VAL A 133 -9.20 -0.97 -15.85
C VAL A 133 -9.76 0.40 -16.23
N GLY A 134 -8.89 1.36 -16.57
CA GLY A 134 -9.26 2.73 -16.93
C GLY A 134 -9.64 3.62 -15.75
N ALA A 135 -9.35 3.22 -14.50
CA ALA A 135 -9.77 3.96 -13.30
C ALA A 135 -8.87 5.17 -12.98
N HIS A 136 -7.64 5.19 -13.46
CA HIS A 136 -6.63 6.20 -13.12
C HIS A 136 -5.68 6.48 -14.28
N TRP A 137 -5.22 7.73 -14.37
CA TRP A 137 -4.10 8.09 -15.25
C TRP A 137 -2.77 7.51 -14.70
N PRO A 138 -1.76 7.27 -15.55
CA PRO A 138 -0.43 6.87 -15.08
C PRO A 138 0.18 7.86 -14.07
N SER A 139 -0.10 9.16 -14.22
CA SER A 139 0.31 10.21 -13.27
C SER A 139 -0.35 10.06 -11.89
N ASP A 140 -1.63 9.68 -11.83
CA ASP A 140 -2.33 9.41 -10.56
C ASP A 140 -1.67 8.26 -9.80
N VAL A 141 -1.28 7.21 -10.54
CA VAL A 141 -0.61 6.03 -9.99
C VAL A 141 0.78 6.39 -9.46
N LEU A 142 1.58 7.12 -10.25
CA LEU A 142 2.89 7.59 -9.82
C LEU A 142 2.79 8.50 -8.60
N GLY A 143 1.84 9.43 -8.59
CA GLY A 143 1.54 10.29 -7.44
C GLY A 143 1.14 9.48 -6.20
N GLY A 144 0.34 8.42 -6.38
CA GLY A 144 -0.02 7.49 -5.31
C GLY A 144 1.20 6.78 -4.72
N TYR A 145 2.10 6.25 -5.55
CA TYR A 145 3.34 5.63 -5.07
C TYR A 145 4.24 6.62 -4.33
N LEU A 146 4.44 7.82 -4.87
CA LEU A 146 5.28 8.83 -4.24
C LEU A 146 4.70 9.27 -2.89
N TRP A 147 3.40 9.54 -2.84
CA TRP A 147 2.73 9.94 -1.60
C TRP A 147 2.74 8.83 -0.56
N GLY A 148 2.53 7.58 -0.98
CA GLY A 148 2.65 6.42 -0.11
C GLY A 148 4.06 6.24 0.45
N LEU A 149 5.09 6.45 -0.39
CA LEU A 149 6.49 6.34 0.04
C LEU A 149 6.87 7.44 1.04
N ILE A 150 6.49 8.69 0.79
CA ILE A 150 6.72 9.81 1.71
C ILE A 150 6.06 9.52 3.07
N THR A 151 4.79 9.09 3.04
CA THR A 151 4.03 8.76 4.24
C THR A 151 4.66 7.59 5.01
N LEU A 152 5.09 6.54 4.30
CA LEU A 152 5.76 5.37 4.89
C LEU A 152 7.06 5.76 5.61
N LEU A 153 7.91 6.55 4.96
CA LEU A 153 9.17 7.03 5.54
C LEU A 153 8.91 7.94 6.73
N GLY A 154 7.93 8.84 6.63
CA GLY A 154 7.45 9.70 7.72
C GLY A 154 7.04 8.91 8.96
N ALA A 155 6.17 7.91 8.79
CA ALA A 155 5.71 7.04 9.86
C ALA A 155 6.89 6.26 10.50
N GLY A 156 7.79 5.73 9.69
CA GLY A 156 8.98 5.03 10.17
C GLY A 156 9.91 5.92 11.01
N MET A 157 10.10 7.17 10.61
CA MET A 157 10.89 8.15 11.37
C MET A 157 10.20 8.54 12.69
N ALA A 158 8.89 8.81 12.66
CA ALA A 158 8.11 9.17 13.84
C ALA A 158 8.18 8.08 14.92
N VAL A 159 7.98 6.81 14.55
CA VAL A 159 8.06 5.69 15.50
C VAL A 159 9.47 5.55 16.08
N ARG A 160 10.52 5.69 15.28
CA ARG A 160 11.91 5.66 15.78
C ARG A 160 12.19 6.80 16.76
N PHE A 161 11.67 7.99 16.48
CA PHE A 161 11.80 9.14 17.38
C PHE A 161 11.09 8.89 18.71
N CYS A 162 9.84 8.43 18.70
CA CYS A 162 9.10 8.09 19.93
C CYS A 162 9.81 7.00 20.75
N LEU A 163 10.30 5.94 20.11
CA LEU A 163 11.03 4.87 20.79
C LEU A 163 12.35 5.36 21.42
N ARG A 164 13.04 6.29 20.77
CA ARG A 164 14.26 6.90 21.35
C ARG A 164 13.94 7.70 22.61
N GLN A 165 12.86 8.49 22.60
CA GLN A 165 12.44 9.30 23.75
C GLN A 165 12.09 8.41 24.97
N THR A 166 11.33 7.33 24.76
CA THR A 166 10.97 6.41 25.85
C THR A 166 12.18 5.68 26.46
N ARG A 167 13.24 5.46 25.69
CA ARG A 167 14.48 4.83 26.19
C ARG A 167 15.30 5.78 27.06
N ILE A 168 15.35 7.07 26.71
CA ILE A 168 16.06 8.10 27.48
C ILE A 168 15.37 8.36 28.83
N GLY A 169 14.04 8.42 28.85
CA GLY A 169 13.29 8.61 30.09
C GLY A 169 13.43 7.46 31.10
N ARG A 170 13.68 6.23 30.63
CA ARG A 170 13.92 5.05 31.49
C ARG A 170 15.34 4.92 32.02
N SER A 171 16.32 5.65 31.48
CA SER A 171 17.70 5.62 32.00
C SER A 171 17.96 6.67 33.07
N GLN A 172 17.00 7.56 33.35
CA GLN A 172 17.11 8.64 34.33
C GLN A 172 16.18 8.50 35.54
N GLY A 173 15.42 7.40 35.66
CA GLY A 173 14.60 7.07 36.82
C GLY A 173 14.93 5.68 37.32
#